data_AF-A0A9R0X578-F1
#
_entry.id   AF-A0A9R0X578-F1
#
_cell.length_a   1.000
_cell.length_b   1.000
_cell.length_c   1.000
_cell.angle_alpha   90.00
_cell.angle_beta   90.00
_cell.angle_gamma   90.00
#
_symmetry.space_group_name_H-M   'P 1'
#
loop_
_entity.id
_entity.type
_entity.pdbx_description
1 polymer ?
#
loop_
_entity_poly.entity_id
_entity_poly.type
_entity_poly.pdbx_seq_one_letter_code
_entity_poly.pdbx_strand_id
1 'polypeptide(L)'
;MDEGDWDEPAQLEQVFLICLAAGCSICWFNTVCFVVCIRSFSAANRPLALSLSISFNGLSAAFYTLFANALSPYSPSVYLLLNAILPLAASIIALPAILLCHPHDHSSLRTLPKHDRRVFLCFYTIAFVTGIYLVTFGSVTTTSSAARAVLMGAMALLTLPLIIPAASSCSSVGTHDPDTELTFNHNDPQKPLLLNHDDHTETNGSMAHKTVEWQPKGCCCGTILDKGCVLVLGEEHSAKKLIRCVDFWLYYTAYFCGATVGLVYSNNLGQIAQSLQCQPQLTMLLAVYSSCSFFGRLLSALPDFLHRRVSFARTGWLAVALVPMPVAFFLMWKLHDVNTLIAGTALIGLSSGFIFAAAVSVTSELFGPNSIGVNHNILITNIPLGSLLYGQIAALVYDANGLKSTVLDNLTGTVDTMIVCMGAKCYSNTFFVWGCITVLGLASSIALFLRTRQAYATAAGQSSCKHHSQVLS
;
A
#
# COMPACT_ATOMS: atom_id res chain seq x y z
N MET A 1 -22.81 -50.51 -4.58
CA MET A 1 -22.84 -50.25 -3.13
C MET A 1 -21.39 -50.25 -2.70
N ASP A 2 -20.66 -49.14 -2.79
CA ASP A 2 -21.08 -47.76 -2.51
C ASP A 2 -20.86 -46.81 -3.70
N GLU A 3 -21.96 -46.18 -4.11
CA GLU A 3 -21.96 -44.99 -4.95
C GLU A 3 -21.52 -43.82 -4.06
N GLY A 4 -20.31 -43.32 -4.27
CA GLY A 4 -19.87 -42.04 -3.73
C GLY A 4 -20.46 -40.93 -4.58
N ASP A 5 -21.68 -40.53 -4.24
CA ASP A 5 -22.32 -39.32 -4.73
C ASP A 5 -21.46 -38.12 -4.31
N TRP A 6 -20.70 -37.56 -5.26
CA TRP A 6 -19.94 -36.34 -5.03
C TRP A 6 -20.91 -35.17 -5.12
N ASP A 7 -21.56 -34.84 -4.00
CA ASP A 7 -22.38 -33.64 -3.87
C ASP A 7 -21.52 -32.38 -4.18
N GLU A 8 -21.64 -31.85 -5.41
CA GLU A 8 -21.17 -30.52 -5.81
C GLU A 8 -21.44 -29.42 -4.75
N PRO A 9 -22.61 -29.36 -4.07
CA PRO A 9 -22.84 -28.35 -3.04
C PRO A 9 -21.91 -28.47 -1.83
N ALA A 10 -21.55 -29.69 -1.41
CA ALA A 10 -20.67 -29.90 -0.25
C ALA A 10 -19.22 -29.45 -0.54
N GLN A 11 -18.76 -29.59 -1.79
CA GLN A 11 -17.45 -29.09 -2.20
C GLN A 11 -17.41 -27.56 -2.26
N LEU A 12 -18.48 -26.92 -2.74
CA LEU A 12 -18.57 -25.46 -2.80
C LEU A 12 -18.56 -24.83 -1.39
N GLU A 13 -19.27 -25.44 -0.44
CA GLU A 13 -19.25 -25.01 0.97
C GLU A 13 -17.86 -25.15 1.60
N GLN A 14 -17.17 -26.26 1.35
CA GLN A 14 -15.80 -26.48 1.85
C GLN A 14 -14.82 -25.46 1.25
N VAL A 15 -14.88 -25.24 -0.07
CA VAL A 15 -14.04 -24.23 -0.75
C VAL A 15 -14.34 -22.84 -0.22
N PHE A 16 -15.62 -22.49 -0.02
CA PHE A 16 -16.01 -21.22 0.56
C PHE A 16 -15.45 -21.04 1.98
N LEU A 17 -15.59 -22.04 2.85
CA LEU A 17 -15.08 -21.99 4.22
C LEU A 17 -13.55 -21.86 4.26
N ILE A 18 -12.84 -22.59 3.39
CA ILE A 18 -11.38 -22.50 3.27
C ILE A 18 -10.97 -21.12 2.78
N CYS A 19 -11.64 -20.57 1.75
CA CYS A 19 -11.39 -19.22 1.25
C CYS A 19 -11.69 -18.15 2.30
N LEU A 20 -12.76 -18.32 3.08
CA LEU A 20 -13.13 -17.42 4.17
C LEU A 20 -12.08 -17.45 5.28
N ALA A 21 -11.65 -18.64 5.72
CA ALA A 21 -10.60 -18.80 6.72
C ALA A 21 -9.25 -18.22 6.24
N ALA A 22 -8.87 -18.50 4.99
CA ALA A 22 -7.68 -17.94 4.37
C ALA A 22 -7.76 -16.41 4.29
N GLY A 23 -8.91 -15.85 3.90
CA GLY A 23 -9.15 -14.40 3.91
C GLY A 23 -9.00 -13.80 5.30
N CYS A 24 -9.60 -14.39 6.33
CA CYS A 24 -9.50 -13.90 7.70
C CYS A 24 -8.08 -13.96 8.28
N SER A 25 -7.21 -14.84 7.78
CA SER A 25 -5.89 -15.10 8.37
C SER A 25 -4.87 -13.96 8.22
N ILE A 26 -4.83 -13.28 7.06
CA ILE A 26 -3.71 -12.37 6.70
C ILE A 26 -4.11 -10.92 6.41
N CYS A 27 -5.40 -10.64 6.25
CA CYS A 27 -5.88 -9.31 5.83
C CYS A 27 -5.53 -8.18 6.80
N TRP A 28 -5.24 -8.48 8.07
CA TRP A 28 -4.95 -7.49 9.09
C TRP A 28 -3.47 -7.06 9.15
N PHE A 29 -2.55 -7.89 8.67
CA PHE A 29 -1.10 -7.68 8.88
C PHE A 29 -0.61 -6.38 8.23
N ASN A 30 -1.00 -6.14 6.97
CA ASN A 30 -0.66 -4.90 6.26
C ASN A 30 -1.13 -3.66 7.02
N THR A 31 -2.37 -3.69 7.53
CA THR A 31 -2.95 -2.56 8.27
C THR A 31 -2.21 -2.32 9.58
N VAL A 32 -1.79 -3.37 10.30
CA VAL A 32 -0.96 -3.22 11.51
C VAL A 32 0.38 -2.57 11.16
N CYS A 33 1.06 -3.01 10.10
CA CYS A 33 2.30 -2.39 9.65
C CYS A 33 2.12 -0.90 9.31
N PHE A 34 1.02 -0.53 8.66
CA PHE A 34 0.72 0.87 8.32
C PHE A 34 0.48 1.72 9.57
N VAL A 35 -0.30 1.21 10.54
CA VAL A 35 -0.58 1.92 11.80
C VAL A 35 0.69 2.11 12.61
N VAL A 36 1.54 1.09 12.73
CA VAL A 36 2.83 1.20 13.42
C VAL A 36 3.70 2.24 12.72
N CYS A 37 3.84 2.18 11.39
CA CYS A 37 4.61 3.15 10.62
C CYS A 37 4.12 4.59 10.83
N ILE A 38 2.81 4.83 10.76
CA ILE A 38 2.23 6.17 10.93
C ILE A 38 2.44 6.72 12.35
N ARG A 39 2.38 5.86 13.37
CA ARG A 39 2.59 6.24 14.77
C ARG A 39 4.06 6.47 15.10
N SER A 40 4.97 5.70 14.52
CA SER A 40 6.40 5.78 14.78
C SER A 40 7.10 6.94 14.06
N PHE A 41 6.62 7.34 12.88
CA PHE A 41 7.29 8.38 12.07
C PHE A 41 6.58 9.75 12.13
N SER A 42 7.37 10.81 12.04
CA SER A 42 6.89 12.20 11.99
C SER A 42 6.14 12.50 10.69
N ALA A 43 5.22 13.47 10.70
CA ALA A 43 4.34 13.76 9.56
C ALA A 43 5.08 13.98 8.23
N ALA A 44 6.29 14.55 8.25
CA ALA A 44 7.10 14.76 7.06
C ALA A 44 7.72 13.47 6.48
N ASN A 45 7.96 12.45 7.32
CA ASN A 45 8.65 11.21 6.92
C ASN A 45 7.69 10.01 6.78
N ARG A 46 6.45 10.09 7.30
CA ARG A 46 5.44 9.01 7.17
C ARG A 46 5.27 8.50 5.74
N PRO A 47 5.08 9.35 4.71
CA PRO A 47 4.87 8.87 3.35
C PRO A 47 6.09 8.12 2.80
N LEU A 48 7.31 8.58 3.16
CA LEU A 48 8.57 7.94 2.77
C LEU A 48 8.69 6.52 3.38
N ALA A 49 8.39 6.38 4.66
CA ALA A 49 8.44 5.09 5.34
C ALA A 49 7.36 4.12 4.85
N LEU A 50 6.13 4.60 4.65
CA LEU A 50 5.01 3.82 4.12
C LEU A 50 5.31 3.31 2.71
N SER A 51 5.71 4.19 1.80
CA SER A 51 6.06 3.84 0.42
C SER A 51 7.18 2.81 0.36
N LEU A 52 8.24 2.98 1.17
CA LEU A 52 9.35 2.04 1.23
C LEU A 52 8.89 0.66 1.70
N SER A 53 8.13 0.59 2.80
CA SER A 53 7.61 -0.68 3.33
C SER A 53 6.67 -1.39 2.35
N ILE A 54 5.74 -0.63 1.75
CA ILE A 54 4.76 -1.17 0.78
C ILE A 54 5.44 -1.62 -0.50
N SER A 55 6.53 -0.97 -0.93
CA SER A 55 7.24 -1.34 -2.16
C SER A 55 7.67 -2.81 -2.15
N PHE A 56 8.25 -3.31 -1.05
CA PHE A 56 8.73 -4.71 -0.95
C PHE A 56 7.66 -5.77 -1.14
N ASN A 57 6.37 -5.47 -0.91
CA ASN A 57 5.29 -6.38 -1.29
C ASN A 57 5.30 -6.66 -2.81
N GLY A 58 5.72 -5.69 -3.64
CA GLY A 58 5.87 -5.85 -5.10
C GLY A 58 7.05 -6.73 -5.52
N LEU A 59 7.99 -7.02 -4.61
CA LEU A 59 9.09 -7.97 -4.84
C LEU A 59 8.82 -9.36 -4.24
N SER A 60 7.72 -9.52 -3.48
CA SER A 60 7.43 -10.77 -2.76
C SER A 60 7.42 -11.98 -3.69
N ALA A 61 6.78 -11.89 -4.86
CA ALA A 61 6.75 -12.98 -5.84
C ALA A 61 8.17 -13.40 -6.28
N ALA A 62 9.06 -12.43 -6.56
CA ALA A 62 10.44 -12.71 -6.94
C ALA A 62 11.21 -13.40 -5.82
N PHE A 63 11.03 -12.98 -4.56
CA PHE A 63 11.62 -13.65 -3.40
C PHE A 63 11.09 -15.07 -3.24
N TYR A 64 9.77 -15.28 -3.32
CA TYR A 64 9.17 -16.62 -3.21
C TYR A 64 9.68 -17.56 -4.30
N THR A 65 9.78 -17.09 -5.55
CA THR A 65 10.34 -17.87 -6.66
C THR A 65 11.82 -18.20 -6.42
N LEU A 66 12.62 -17.24 -5.94
CA LEU A 66 14.03 -17.50 -5.60
C LEU A 66 14.20 -18.53 -4.47
N PHE A 67 13.39 -18.43 -3.41
CA PHE A 67 13.38 -19.41 -2.33
C PHE A 67 12.99 -20.80 -2.82
N ALA A 68 11.93 -20.90 -3.63
CA ALA A 68 11.48 -22.16 -4.21
C ALA A 68 12.57 -22.77 -5.11
N ASN A 69 13.17 -21.99 -6.00
CA ASN A 69 14.24 -22.44 -6.90
C ASN A 69 15.54 -22.82 -6.16
N ALA A 70 15.84 -22.15 -5.04
CA ALA A 70 16.99 -22.46 -4.21
C ALA A 70 16.84 -23.82 -3.51
N LEU A 71 15.63 -24.12 -2.99
CA LEU A 71 15.30 -25.35 -2.27
C LEU A 71 15.07 -26.54 -3.21
N SER A 72 14.12 -26.39 -4.15
CA SER A 72 13.79 -27.41 -5.15
C SER A 72 13.16 -26.77 -6.39
N PRO A 73 13.91 -26.59 -7.48
CA PRO A 73 13.44 -25.88 -8.67
C PRO A 73 12.34 -26.62 -9.46
N TYR A 74 12.07 -27.89 -9.16
CA TYR A 74 11.12 -28.71 -9.91
C TYR A 74 9.83 -29.04 -9.14
N SER A 75 9.69 -28.62 -7.89
CA SER A 75 8.53 -28.99 -7.05
C SER A 75 7.61 -27.79 -6.79
N PRO A 76 6.40 -27.74 -7.39
CA PRO A 76 5.42 -26.68 -7.10
C PRO A 76 4.94 -26.72 -5.64
N SER A 77 5.01 -27.89 -4.99
CA SER A 77 4.63 -28.07 -3.59
C SER A 77 5.48 -27.25 -2.63
N VAL A 78 6.77 -27.01 -2.97
CA VAL A 78 7.67 -26.18 -2.13
C VAL A 78 7.24 -24.72 -2.15
N TYR A 79 6.81 -24.20 -3.30
CA TYR A 79 6.28 -22.84 -3.41
C TYR A 79 5.00 -22.66 -2.57
N LEU A 80 4.10 -23.65 -2.61
CA LEU A 80 2.88 -23.65 -1.79
C LEU A 80 3.19 -23.73 -0.29
N LEU A 81 4.14 -24.59 0.10
CA LEU A 81 4.57 -24.73 1.49
C LEU A 81 5.21 -23.44 2.02
N LEU A 82 6.05 -22.79 1.21
CA LEU A 82 6.65 -21.50 1.54
C LEU A 82 5.57 -20.44 1.79
N ASN A 83 4.55 -20.37 0.93
CA ASN A 83 3.43 -19.43 1.11
C ASN A 83 2.64 -19.67 2.40
N ALA A 84 2.54 -20.92 2.87
CA ALA A 84 1.86 -21.23 4.12
C ALA A 84 2.70 -20.89 5.37
N ILE A 85 3.99 -21.22 5.36
CA ILE A 85 4.84 -21.13 6.56
C ILE A 85 5.51 -19.76 6.72
N LEU A 86 5.96 -19.15 5.62
CA LEU A 86 6.78 -17.94 5.68
C LEU A 86 6.03 -16.73 6.31
N PRO A 87 4.75 -16.47 6.00
CA PRO A 87 4.00 -15.39 6.66
C PRO A 87 3.82 -15.63 8.16
N LEU A 88 3.60 -16.88 8.58
CA LEU A 88 3.48 -17.24 9.99
C LEU A 88 4.79 -16.98 10.73
N ALA A 89 5.91 -17.46 10.18
CA ALA A 89 7.24 -17.25 10.76
C ALA A 89 7.59 -15.75 10.86
N ALA A 90 7.34 -14.98 9.79
CA ALA A 90 7.57 -13.54 9.78
C ALA A 90 6.72 -12.81 10.83
N SER A 91 5.46 -13.23 11.02
CA SER A 91 4.56 -12.65 12.02
C SER A 91 5.04 -12.92 13.46
N ILE A 92 5.50 -14.14 13.75
CA ILE A 92 6.07 -14.50 15.06
C ILE A 92 7.34 -13.69 15.35
N ILE A 93 8.23 -13.52 14.36
CA ILE A 93 9.46 -12.73 14.50
C ILE A 93 9.15 -11.24 14.68
N ALA A 94 8.12 -10.71 14.02
CA ALA A 94 7.72 -9.31 14.13
C ALA A 94 6.98 -9.00 15.44
N LEU A 95 6.34 -9.99 16.06
CA LEU A 95 5.50 -9.80 17.24
C LEU A 95 6.22 -9.13 18.43
N PRO A 96 7.46 -9.53 18.82
CA PRO A 96 8.20 -8.83 19.88
C PRO A 96 8.45 -7.36 19.54
N ALA A 97 8.84 -7.05 18.31
CA ALA A 97 9.09 -5.67 17.89
C ALA A 97 7.81 -4.82 17.94
N ILE A 98 6.66 -5.38 17.57
CA ILE A 98 5.36 -4.70 17.64
C ILE A 98 4.95 -4.46 19.10
N LEU A 99 5.10 -5.47 19.97
CA LEU A 99 4.74 -5.38 21.39
C LEU A 99 5.66 -4.42 22.17
N LEU A 100 6.96 -4.42 21.86
CA LEU A 100 7.96 -3.53 22.47
C LEU A 100 7.83 -2.08 21.98
N CYS A 101 7.21 -1.84 20.82
CA CYS A 101 6.92 -0.50 20.30
C CYS A 101 5.68 0.15 20.94
N HIS A 102 5.15 -0.37 22.05
CA HIS A 102 4.07 0.32 22.75
C HIS A 102 4.54 1.67 23.35
N PRO A 103 3.71 2.71 23.26
CA PRO A 103 4.11 4.08 23.54
C PRO A 103 4.25 4.29 25.05
N HIS A 104 5.47 4.23 25.57
CA HIS A 104 5.77 4.95 26.81
C HIS A 104 5.80 6.44 26.49
N ASP A 105 4.98 7.17 27.24
CA ASP A 105 4.81 8.61 27.37
C ASP A 105 5.60 9.55 26.46
N HIS A 106 4.86 10.53 25.95
CA HIS A 106 5.30 11.73 25.22
C HIS A 106 6.29 12.65 25.98
N SER A 107 7.04 12.17 26.96
CA SER A 107 7.92 12.97 27.83
C SER A 107 9.40 12.95 27.46
N SER A 108 9.75 12.66 26.20
CA SER A 108 11.05 13.10 25.69
C SER A 108 10.90 13.68 24.30
N LEU A 109 10.90 15.01 24.23
CA LEU A 109 11.43 15.72 23.07
C LEU A 109 12.88 15.25 22.87
N ARG A 110 13.08 14.07 22.29
CA ARG A 110 14.29 13.84 21.50
C ARG A 110 14.12 14.75 20.30
N THR A 111 14.83 15.87 20.33
CA THR A 111 15.16 16.66 19.16
C THR A 111 15.60 15.70 18.05
N LEU A 112 14.67 15.33 17.18
CA LEU A 112 14.91 14.37 16.12
C LEU A 112 15.92 15.02 15.16
N PRO A 113 17.07 14.38 14.87
CA PRO A 113 18.13 15.03 14.13
C PRO A 113 17.64 15.35 12.71
N LYS A 114 18.07 16.49 12.15
CA LYS A 114 17.87 16.88 10.74
C LYS A 114 18.48 15.88 9.71
N HIS A 115 18.89 14.68 10.14
CA HIS A 115 19.57 13.65 9.36
C HIS A 115 18.62 12.63 8.67
N ASP A 116 17.32 12.63 8.99
CA ASP A 116 16.37 11.60 8.50
C ASP A 116 16.26 11.50 6.97
N ARG A 117 16.22 12.62 6.24
CA ARG A 117 16.01 12.60 4.78
C ARG A 117 17.16 11.92 4.03
N ARG A 118 18.40 12.06 4.50
CA ARG A 118 19.57 11.40 3.88
C ARG A 118 19.54 9.90 4.14
N VAL A 119 19.10 9.48 5.33
CA VAL A 119 18.91 8.08 5.67
C VAL A 119 17.82 7.45 4.80
N PHE A 120 16.67 8.11 4.66
CA PHE A 120 15.61 7.65 3.74
C PHE A 120 16.10 7.59 2.29
N LEU A 121 16.85 8.59 1.81
CA LEU A 121 17.41 8.54 0.45
C LEU A 121 18.35 7.33 0.26
N CYS A 122 19.17 7.01 1.27
CA CYS A 122 20.02 5.82 1.26
C CYS A 122 19.16 4.54 1.19
N PHE A 123 18.15 4.40 2.04
CA PHE A 123 17.24 3.25 2.00
C PHE A 123 16.50 3.10 0.68
N TYR A 124 16.05 4.21 0.08
CA TYR A 124 15.44 4.21 -1.25
C TYR A 124 16.42 3.80 -2.34
N THR A 125 17.67 4.24 -2.24
CA THR A 125 18.73 3.85 -3.18
C THR A 125 19.02 2.35 -3.07
N ILE A 126 19.13 1.82 -1.84
CA ILE A 126 19.30 0.38 -1.59
C ILE A 126 18.11 -0.40 -2.15
N ALA A 127 16.88 0.02 -1.84
CA ALA A 127 15.67 -0.63 -2.36
C ALA A 127 15.63 -0.61 -3.89
N PHE A 128 15.98 0.51 -4.53
CA PHE A 128 16.06 0.61 -5.97
C PHE A 128 17.09 -0.35 -6.56
N VAL A 129 18.29 -0.41 -5.99
CA VAL A 129 19.35 -1.36 -6.39
C VAL A 129 18.91 -2.81 -6.20
N THR A 130 18.27 -3.15 -5.08
CA THR A 130 17.71 -4.49 -4.84
C THR A 130 16.65 -4.85 -5.87
N GLY A 131 15.77 -3.91 -6.22
CA GLY A 131 14.76 -4.13 -7.26
C GLY A 131 15.39 -4.41 -8.62
N ILE A 132 16.36 -3.59 -9.06
CA ILE A 132 17.08 -3.81 -10.33
C ILE A 132 17.81 -5.16 -10.30
N TYR A 133 18.51 -5.48 -9.20
CA TYR A 133 19.21 -6.74 -9.01
C TYR A 133 18.29 -7.96 -9.18
N LEU A 134 17.11 -7.93 -8.57
CA LEU A 134 16.14 -9.03 -8.68
C LEU A 134 15.55 -9.15 -10.09
N VAL A 135 15.32 -8.04 -10.78
CA VAL A 135 14.86 -8.05 -12.18
C VAL A 135 15.90 -8.70 -13.10
N THR A 136 17.16 -8.29 -12.96
CA THR A 136 18.24 -8.71 -13.87
C THR A 136 18.67 -10.15 -13.61
N PHE A 137 18.77 -10.55 -12.34
CA PHE A 137 19.33 -11.85 -11.97
C PHE A 137 18.27 -12.89 -11.60
N GLY A 138 17.11 -12.48 -11.10
CA GLY A 138 16.03 -13.39 -10.70
C GLY A 138 15.39 -14.14 -11.88
N SER A 139 15.45 -13.58 -13.09
CA SER A 139 14.94 -14.22 -14.31
C SER A 139 15.88 -15.28 -14.90
N VAL A 140 17.15 -15.33 -14.46
CA VAL A 140 18.21 -16.20 -15.02
C VAL A 140 18.48 -17.43 -14.13
N THR A 141 17.78 -17.60 -13.02
CA THR A 141 18.04 -18.67 -12.05
C THR A 141 17.42 -20.01 -12.48
N THR A 142 18.05 -20.69 -13.45
CA THR A 142 17.63 -22.03 -13.91
C THR A 142 18.22 -23.16 -13.05
N THR A 143 19.26 -22.88 -12.26
CA THR A 143 19.94 -23.87 -11.41
C THR A 143 19.83 -23.49 -9.92
N SER A 144 19.75 -24.49 -9.04
CA SER A 144 19.67 -24.27 -7.58
C SER A 144 20.90 -23.52 -7.02
N SER A 145 22.09 -23.69 -7.61
CA SER A 145 23.30 -22.94 -7.20
C SER A 145 23.23 -21.48 -7.59
N ALA A 146 22.78 -21.16 -8.81
CA ALA A 146 22.56 -19.78 -9.24
C ALA A 146 21.44 -19.11 -8.42
N ALA A 147 20.33 -19.81 -8.17
CA ALA A 147 19.24 -19.32 -7.32
C ALA A 147 19.73 -19.00 -5.89
N ARG A 148 20.54 -19.88 -5.30
CA ARG A 148 21.15 -19.64 -3.98
C ARG A 148 22.09 -18.44 -3.97
N ALA A 149 22.95 -18.30 -4.99
CA ALA A 149 23.86 -17.15 -5.09
C ALA A 149 23.09 -15.82 -5.20
N VAL A 150 22.06 -15.79 -6.05
CA VAL A 150 21.20 -14.60 -6.22
C VAL A 150 20.41 -14.30 -4.93
N LEU A 151 19.87 -15.32 -4.28
CA LEU A 151 19.18 -15.18 -3.01
C LEU A 151 20.10 -14.63 -1.91
N MET A 152 21.33 -15.13 -1.81
CA MET A 152 22.32 -14.62 -0.85
C MET A 152 22.64 -13.14 -1.09
N GLY A 153 22.82 -12.73 -2.35
CA GLY A 153 23.02 -11.32 -2.71
C GLY A 153 21.82 -10.45 -2.35
N ALA A 154 20.60 -10.91 -2.64
CA ALA A 154 19.37 -10.20 -2.28
C ALA A 154 19.20 -10.06 -0.77
N MET A 155 19.48 -11.12 0.00
CA MET A 155 19.43 -11.08 1.47
C MET A 155 20.49 -10.15 2.05
N ALA A 156 21.71 -10.13 1.49
CA ALA A 156 22.76 -9.18 1.90
C ALA A 156 22.36 -7.71 1.65
N LEU A 157 21.70 -7.43 0.53
CA LEU A 157 21.17 -6.09 0.25
C LEU A 157 20.02 -5.71 1.19
N LEU A 158 19.18 -6.68 1.58
CA LEU A 158 18.08 -6.47 2.54
C LEU A 158 18.54 -6.28 3.98
N THR A 159 19.70 -6.81 4.37
CA THR A 159 20.26 -6.61 5.72
C THR A 159 21.01 -5.29 5.87
N LEU A 160 21.46 -4.68 4.76
CA LEU A 160 22.19 -3.42 4.76
C LEU A 160 21.44 -2.26 5.48
N PRO A 161 20.11 -2.07 5.30
CA PRO A 161 19.34 -1.07 6.05
C PRO A 161 19.32 -1.29 7.57
N LEU A 162 19.52 -2.51 8.07
CA LEU A 162 19.57 -2.81 9.50
C LEU A 162 20.90 -2.39 10.14
N ILE A 163 21.98 -2.35 9.36
CA ILE A 163 23.33 -2.00 9.82
C ILE A 163 23.46 -0.47 10.00
N ILE A 164 22.75 0.31 9.19
CA ILE A 164 22.84 1.78 9.19
C ILE A 164 22.46 2.39 10.57
N PRO A 165 21.33 2.01 11.22
CA PRO A 165 21.00 2.47 12.58
C PRO A 165 21.98 1.99 13.66
N ALA A 166 22.55 0.79 13.50
CA ALA A 166 23.52 0.22 14.45
C ALA A 166 24.86 0.96 14.39
N ALA A 167 25.35 1.26 13.17
CA ALA A 167 26.58 2.00 12.96
C ALA A 167 26.48 3.46 13.43
N SER A 168 25.33 4.12 13.25
CA SER A 168 25.10 5.48 13.76
C SER A 168 24.94 5.55 15.27
N SER A 169 24.44 4.47 15.90
CA SER A 169 24.34 4.39 17.37
C SER A 169 25.71 4.16 18.00
N CYS A 170 26.58 3.36 17.37
CA CYS A 170 27.96 3.15 17.84
C CYS A 170 28.86 4.37 17.62
N SER A 171 28.67 5.16 16.56
CA SER A 171 29.47 6.38 16.34
C SER A 171 29.09 7.53 17.29
N SER A 172 27.85 7.56 17.78
CA SER A 172 27.38 8.54 18.78
C SER A 172 28.00 8.32 20.18
N VAL A 173 28.61 7.17 20.45
CA VAL A 173 29.29 6.87 21.72
C VAL A 173 30.76 7.32 21.69
N GLY A 174 31.28 7.72 20.52
CA GLY A 174 32.68 8.08 20.29
C GLY A 174 33.06 9.55 20.45
N THR A 175 32.11 10.44 20.78
CA THR A 175 32.40 11.87 21.07
C THR A 175 31.90 12.22 22.47
N HIS A 176 32.57 11.68 23.48
CA HIS A 176 32.67 12.32 24.79
C HIS A 176 33.94 13.16 24.78
N ASP A 177 33.79 14.48 24.66
CA ASP A 177 34.85 15.43 24.99
C ASP A 177 34.77 15.70 26.51
N PRO A 178 35.87 15.60 27.27
CA PRO A 178 35.88 15.92 28.69
C PRO A 178 36.02 17.45 28.89
N ASP A 179 35.29 17.94 29.89
CA ASP A 179 35.51 19.17 30.64
C ASP A 179 35.19 20.54 29.99
N THR A 180 34.15 21.18 30.52
CA THR A 180 34.21 22.60 30.89
C THR A 180 33.44 22.78 32.20
N GLU A 181 34.18 22.75 33.31
CA GLU A 181 33.73 23.31 34.59
C GLU A 181 33.51 24.82 34.44
N LEU A 182 32.34 25.32 34.85
CA LEU A 182 32.19 26.71 35.24
C LEU A 182 31.24 26.84 36.45
N THR A 183 31.88 26.75 37.61
CA THR A 183 31.72 27.61 38.80
C THR A 183 30.44 27.54 39.66
N PHE A 184 30.73 27.21 40.92
CA PHE A 184 29.96 27.25 42.16
C PHE A 184 29.27 28.58 42.51
N ASN A 185 28.06 28.45 43.09
CA ASN A 185 27.48 29.10 44.30
C ASN A 185 26.04 29.60 44.04
N HIS A 186 25.07 29.59 44.96
CA HIS A 186 24.72 28.88 46.19
C HIS A 186 23.32 29.42 46.56
N ASN A 187 22.34 28.56 46.85
CA ASN A 187 21.33 28.71 47.93
C ASN A 187 20.15 27.74 47.73
N ASP A 188 20.18 26.67 48.53
CA ASP A 188 19.04 25.86 48.98
C ASP A 188 18.15 26.73 49.95
N PRO A 189 16.99 26.30 50.49
CA PRO A 189 16.25 25.04 50.31
C PRO A 189 14.72 25.23 50.14
N GLN A 190 14.01 24.09 50.05
CA GLN A 190 12.67 23.82 50.61
C GLN A 190 11.62 23.30 49.61
N LYS A 191 11.60 21.97 49.48
CA LYS A 191 10.38 21.16 49.30
C LYS A 191 9.36 21.56 50.37
N PRO A 192 8.04 21.50 50.06
CA PRO A 192 7.23 20.58 50.84
C PRO A 192 6.22 19.77 50.01
N LEU A 193 6.09 18.51 50.43
CA LEU A 193 4.91 17.66 50.34
C LEU A 193 3.75 18.31 51.12
N LEU A 194 2.50 18.13 50.70
CA LEU A 194 1.53 17.28 51.41
C LEU A 194 0.10 17.43 50.86
N LEU A 195 -0.60 16.30 50.95
CA LEU A 195 -2.05 16.16 50.96
C LEU A 195 -2.72 17.21 51.86
N ASN A 196 -3.93 17.63 51.49
CA ASN A 196 -5.01 17.79 52.45
C ASN A 196 -6.29 17.21 51.85
N HIS A 197 -6.84 16.25 52.59
CA HIS A 197 -8.21 15.79 52.56
C HIS A 197 -8.97 16.60 53.62
N ASP A 198 -10.23 16.97 53.36
CA ASP A 198 -11.29 17.11 54.37
C ASP A 198 -12.66 17.16 53.67
N ASP A 199 -13.21 15.97 53.52
CA ASP A 199 -14.53 15.46 53.88
C ASP A 199 -15.89 16.21 53.73
N HIS A 200 -16.83 15.35 53.28
CA HIS A 200 -18.30 15.26 53.44
C HIS A 200 -19.25 16.30 52.82
N THR A 201 -20.11 15.84 51.88
CA THR A 201 -21.51 15.38 52.15
C THR A 201 -22.17 14.91 50.83
N GLU A 202 -22.81 13.73 50.85
CA GLU A 202 -23.64 13.21 49.76
C GLU A 202 -24.92 14.02 49.55
N THR A 203 -25.30 14.33 48.29
CA THR A 203 -26.71 14.28 47.85
C THR A 203 -26.85 14.28 46.32
N ASN A 204 -27.83 13.52 45.85
CA ASN A 204 -28.27 13.30 44.46
C ASN A 204 -28.44 14.58 43.60
N GLY A 205 -28.12 14.48 42.30
CA GLY A 205 -28.59 15.46 41.31
C GLY A 205 -28.03 15.28 39.90
N SER A 206 -28.85 14.80 38.99
CA SER A 206 -28.70 14.89 37.53
C SER A 206 -28.31 16.30 37.06
N MET A 207 -27.25 16.45 36.25
CA MET A 207 -27.29 17.33 35.07
C MET A 207 -26.05 17.21 34.17
N ALA A 208 -26.32 17.33 32.87
CA ALA A 208 -25.38 17.27 31.76
C ALA A 208 -24.21 18.26 31.86
N HIS A 209 -22.98 17.79 31.63
CA HIS A 209 -21.83 18.66 31.46
C HIS A 209 -21.48 18.79 29.97
N LYS A 210 -21.89 19.92 29.39
CA LYS A 210 -21.42 20.42 28.09
C LYS A 210 -19.93 20.74 28.19
N THR A 211 -19.17 20.27 27.21
CA THR A 211 -17.77 20.62 27.00
C THR A 211 -17.70 22.09 26.57
N VAL A 212 -16.98 22.92 27.33
CA VAL A 212 -16.71 24.33 27.00
C VAL A 212 -15.51 24.37 26.05
N GLU A 213 -15.79 24.78 24.82
CA GLU A 213 -14.83 24.98 23.75
C GLU A 213 -14.10 26.33 23.94
N TRP A 214 -12.78 26.30 24.12
CA TRP A 214 -11.93 27.50 24.08
C TRP A 214 -11.60 27.84 22.63
N GLN A 215 -12.26 28.87 22.12
CA GLN A 215 -11.97 29.53 20.84
C GLN A 215 -10.97 30.69 21.05
N PRO A 216 -9.83 30.74 20.36
CA PRO A 216 -9.12 32.00 20.09
C PRO A 216 -9.64 32.58 18.76
N LYS A 217 -10.36 33.70 18.87
CA LYS A 217 -10.76 34.56 17.75
C LYS A 217 -9.52 35.22 17.11
N GLY A 218 -9.49 35.22 15.77
CA GLY A 218 -8.87 36.32 15.01
C GLY A 218 -8.10 35.94 13.74
N CYS A 219 -8.80 35.72 12.63
CA CYS A 219 -8.52 36.35 11.31
C CYS A 219 -9.61 35.94 10.31
N CYS A 220 -10.31 36.91 9.74
CA CYS A 220 -11.41 36.70 8.81
C CYS A 220 -10.90 36.37 7.41
N CYS A 221 -11.20 35.17 6.91
CA CYS A 221 -11.46 34.94 5.48
C CYS A 221 -12.44 33.76 5.38
N GLY A 222 -13.59 33.99 4.73
CA GLY A 222 -14.83 33.24 4.93
C GLY A 222 -14.76 31.74 4.63
N THR A 223 -15.08 30.94 5.64
CA THR A 223 -15.38 29.51 5.49
C THR A 223 -16.88 29.37 5.20
N ILE A 224 -17.26 29.40 3.92
CA ILE A 224 -18.58 28.94 3.47
C ILE A 224 -18.37 27.71 2.57
N LEU A 225 -18.40 26.51 3.17
CA LEU A 225 -18.90 25.30 2.50
C LEU A 225 -19.25 24.22 3.54
N ASP A 226 -20.29 24.50 4.32
CA ASP A 226 -21.01 23.47 5.06
C ASP A 226 -21.80 22.60 4.04
N LYS A 227 -21.66 21.27 4.10
CA LYS A 227 -22.29 20.23 3.23
C LYS A 227 -21.62 19.86 1.89
N GLY A 228 -20.30 19.65 1.88
CA GLY A 228 -19.65 18.94 0.75
C GLY A 228 -18.12 18.80 0.89
N CYS A 229 -17.67 18.56 2.12
CA CYS A 229 -16.34 18.82 2.70
C CYS A 229 -15.22 19.26 1.74
N VAL A 230 -14.83 20.55 1.84
CA VAL A 230 -13.50 21.05 1.48
C VAL A 230 -12.62 20.87 2.72
N LEU A 231 -11.53 20.13 2.55
CA LEU A 231 -10.76 19.53 3.62
C LEU A 231 -9.81 20.53 4.31
N VAL A 232 -9.83 20.61 5.64
CA VAL A 232 -8.63 20.97 6.40
C VAL A 232 -7.76 19.72 6.45
N LEU A 233 -6.60 19.75 5.80
CA LEU A 233 -5.68 18.61 5.71
C LEU A 233 -5.29 18.10 7.11
N GLY A 234 -5.39 16.79 7.33
CA GLY A 234 -4.99 16.14 8.57
C GLY A 234 -5.99 16.21 9.73
N GLU A 235 -7.18 16.79 9.54
CA GLU A 235 -8.25 16.68 10.54
C GLU A 235 -8.73 15.24 10.71
N GLU A 236 -9.12 14.87 11.92
CA GLU A 236 -9.62 13.54 12.21
C GLU A 236 -11.04 13.36 11.66
N HIS A 237 -11.20 12.36 10.79
CA HIS A 237 -12.51 11.96 10.29
C HIS A 237 -12.89 10.59 10.88
N SER A 238 -13.92 10.59 11.71
CA SER A 238 -14.63 9.36 12.08
C SER A 238 -15.21 8.70 10.83
N ALA A 239 -15.30 7.36 10.81
CA ALA A 239 -15.83 6.58 9.68
C ALA A 239 -17.20 7.08 9.17
N LYS A 240 -18.08 7.55 10.07
CA LYS A 240 -19.39 8.12 9.68
C LYS A 240 -19.27 9.45 8.92
N LYS A 241 -18.27 10.27 9.27
CA LYS A 241 -17.96 11.53 8.58
C LYS A 241 -17.28 11.25 7.23
N LEU A 242 -16.45 10.20 7.16
CA LEU A 242 -15.79 9.72 5.95
C LEU A 242 -16.79 9.37 4.84
N ILE A 243 -17.74 8.47 5.13
CA ILE A 243 -18.70 7.95 4.14
C ILE A 243 -19.69 9.04 3.64
N ARG A 244 -19.86 10.12 4.41
CA ARG A 244 -20.68 11.28 3.99
C ARG A 244 -19.90 12.30 3.15
N CYS A 245 -18.59 12.13 3.00
CA CYS A 245 -17.73 13.07 2.30
C CYS A 245 -17.70 12.78 0.79
N VAL A 246 -17.98 13.80 -0.03
CA VAL A 246 -17.90 13.68 -1.50
C VAL A 246 -16.47 13.41 -1.97
N ASP A 247 -15.48 14.05 -1.34
CA ASP A 247 -14.07 13.85 -1.67
C ASP A 247 -13.62 12.39 -1.42
N PHE A 248 -14.19 11.73 -0.40
CA PHE A 248 -13.97 10.31 -0.17
C PHE A 248 -14.50 9.45 -1.33
N TRP A 249 -15.70 9.74 -1.85
CA TRP A 249 -16.26 8.98 -2.96
C TRP A 249 -15.50 9.20 -4.28
N LEU A 250 -15.06 10.42 -4.56
CA LEU A 250 -14.20 10.68 -5.73
C LEU A 250 -12.89 9.90 -5.64
N TYR A 251 -12.29 9.87 -4.45
CA TYR A 251 -11.09 9.09 -4.16
C TYR A 251 -11.34 7.58 -4.24
N TYR A 252 -12.45 7.11 -3.67
CA TYR A 252 -12.88 5.71 -3.69
C TYR A 252 -13.08 5.23 -5.12
N THR A 253 -13.78 6.00 -5.95
CA THR A 253 -13.97 5.72 -7.39
C THR A 253 -12.65 5.72 -8.15
N ALA A 254 -11.75 6.69 -7.89
CA ALA A 254 -10.43 6.70 -8.54
C ALA A 254 -9.61 5.45 -8.22
N TYR A 255 -9.62 4.99 -6.96
CA TYR A 255 -8.95 3.76 -6.55
C TYR A 255 -9.62 2.51 -7.17
N PHE A 256 -10.94 2.44 -7.10
CA PHE A 256 -11.76 1.35 -7.66
C PHE A 256 -11.55 1.16 -9.16
N CYS A 257 -11.45 2.26 -9.91
CA CYS A 257 -11.28 2.25 -11.36
C CYS A 257 -9.82 2.19 -11.81
N GLY A 258 -8.86 2.47 -10.92
CA GLY A 258 -7.42 2.41 -11.20
C GLY A 258 -6.78 1.14 -10.65
N ALA A 259 -6.40 1.16 -9.36
CA ALA A 259 -5.65 0.08 -8.73
C ALA A 259 -6.36 -1.28 -8.80
N THR A 260 -7.68 -1.33 -8.57
CA THR A 260 -8.41 -2.60 -8.59
C THR A 260 -8.45 -3.21 -9.99
N VAL A 261 -8.64 -2.41 -11.05
CA VAL A 261 -8.59 -2.91 -12.43
C VAL A 261 -7.21 -3.49 -12.74
N GLY A 262 -6.13 -2.85 -12.29
CA GLY A 262 -4.77 -3.36 -12.44
C GLY A 262 -4.52 -4.68 -11.71
N LEU A 263 -5.13 -4.86 -10.54
CA LEU A 263 -5.07 -6.12 -9.78
C LEU A 263 -5.84 -7.24 -10.48
N VAL A 264 -7.04 -6.96 -11.00
CA VAL A 264 -7.81 -7.94 -11.78
C VAL A 264 -7.08 -8.33 -13.05
N TYR A 265 -6.44 -7.37 -13.74
CA TYR A 265 -5.56 -7.65 -14.87
C TYR A 265 -4.44 -8.63 -14.49
N SER A 266 -3.74 -8.37 -13.38
CA SER A 266 -2.67 -9.26 -12.88
C SER A 266 -3.17 -10.67 -12.57
N ASN A 267 -4.36 -10.79 -11.97
CA ASN A 267 -4.94 -12.10 -11.62
C ASN A 267 -5.33 -12.91 -12.87
N ASN A 268 -5.66 -12.23 -13.97
CA ASN A 268 -6.03 -12.87 -15.23
C ASN A 268 -4.84 -13.00 -16.21
N LEU A 269 -3.64 -12.57 -15.82
CA LEU A 269 -2.49 -12.48 -16.73
C LEU A 269 -2.12 -13.83 -17.35
N GLY A 270 -2.28 -14.92 -16.59
CA GLY A 270 -2.09 -16.29 -17.09
C GLY A 270 -3.06 -16.67 -18.20
N GLN A 271 -4.35 -16.39 -18.03
CA GLN A 271 -5.39 -16.66 -19.05
C GLN A 271 -5.23 -15.73 -20.26
N ILE A 272 -4.89 -14.46 -20.04
CA ILE A 272 -4.58 -13.50 -21.12
C ILE A 272 -3.42 -14.03 -21.96
N ALA A 273 -2.30 -14.43 -21.33
CA ALA A 273 -1.15 -15.00 -22.02
C ALA A 273 -1.51 -16.29 -22.77
N GLN A 274 -2.38 -17.13 -22.20
CA GLN A 274 -2.90 -18.34 -22.86
C GLN A 274 -3.66 -18.01 -24.14
N SER A 275 -4.65 -17.12 -24.03
CA SER A 275 -5.53 -16.77 -25.14
C SER A 275 -4.78 -16.19 -26.33
N LEU A 276 -3.70 -15.43 -26.09
CA LEU A 276 -2.84 -14.83 -27.11
C LEU A 276 -1.70 -15.75 -27.57
N GLN A 277 -1.67 -17.02 -27.14
CA GLN A 277 -0.61 -17.98 -27.45
C GLN A 277 0.80 -17.53 -27.02
N CYS A 278 0.89 -16.72 -25.96
CA CYS A 278 2.11 -16.14 -25.40
C CYS A 278 2.55 -16.82 -24.09
N GLN A 279 2.22 -18.09 -23.92
CA GLN A 279 2.61 -18.88 -22.74
C GLN A 279 4.12 -18.91 -22.45
N PRO A 280 5.01 -19.02 -23.47
CA PRO A 280 6.46 -18.97 -23.22
C PRO A 280 6.92 -17.67 -22.55
N GLN A 281 6.17 -16.58 -22.73
CA GLN A 281 6.46 -15.26 -22.17
C GLN A 281 5.76 -14.98 -20.84
N LEU A 282 4.94 -15.89 -20.31
CA LEU A 282 4.16 -15.68 -19.08
C LEU A 282 5.04 -15.31 -17.88
N THR A 283 6.15 -16.03 -17.68
CA THR A 283 7.11 -15.76 -16.59
C THR A 283 7.69 -14.34 -16.70
N MET A 284 8.02 -13.91 -17.92
CA MET A 284 8.49 -12.56 -18.17
C MET A 284 7.39 -11.52 -17.89
N LEU A 285 6.15 -11.78 -18.30
CA LEU A 285 5.03 -10.87 -18.11
C LEU A 285 4.72 -10.66 -16.62
N LEU A 286 4.71 -11.75 -15.84
CA LEU A 286 4.57 -11.71 -14.37
C LEU A 286 5.72 -10.94 -13.72
N ALA A 287 6.96 -11.18 -14.16
CA ALA A 287 8.14 -10.47 -13.66
C ALA A 287 8.07 -8.96 -13.98
N VAL A 288 7.66 -8.59 -15.20
CA VAL A 288 7.48 -7.20 -15.62
C VAL A 288 6.42 -6.51 -14.77
N TYR A 289 5.25 -7.14 -14.58
CA TYR A 289 4.19 -6.59 -13.73
C TYR A 289 4.67 -6.36 -12.29
N SER A 290 5.25 -7.38 -11.67
CA SER A 290 5.71 -7.35 -10.28
C SER A 290 6.77 -6.25 -10.07
N SER A 291 7.72 -6.16 -10.99
CA SER A 291 8.84 -5.21 -10.91
C SER A 291 8.38 -3.78 -11.16
N CYS A 292 7.54 -3.56 -12.17
CA CYS A 292 6.96 -2.24 -12.40
C CYS A 292 6.07 -1.81 -11.22
N SER A 293 5.33 -2.73 -10.62
CA SER A 293 4.56 -2.48 -9.39
C SER A 293 5.44 -2.11 -8.20
N PHE A 294 6.57 -2.80 -8.00
CA PHE A 294 7.59 -2.42 -7.02
C PHE A 294 8.07 -0.98 -7.23
N PHE A 295 8.52 -0.64 -8.44
CA PHE A 295 9.02 0.71 -8.73
C PHE A 295 7.90 1.76 -8.65
N GLY A 296 6.68 1.44 -9.06
CA GLY A 296 5.52 2.31 -8.93
C GLY A 296 5.25 2.65 -7.47
N ARG A 297 5.25 1.63 -6.59
CA ARG A 297 5.10 1.81 -5.13
C ARG A 297 6.21 2.68 -4.57
N LEU A 298 7.46 2.44 -4.96
CA LEU A 298 8.62 3.24 -4.52
C LEU A 298 8.52 4.70 -5.01
N LEU A 299 8.05 4.94 -6.23
CA LEU A 299 7.86 6.28 -6.80
C LEU A 299 6.74 7.07 -6.12
N SER A 300 5.84 6.43 -5.35
CA SER A 300 4.76 7.13 -4.64
C SER A 300 5.25 8.14 -3.59
N ALA A 301 6.50 8.03 -3.16
CA ALA A 301 7.21 8.96 -2.27
C ALA A 301 7.93 10.11 -2.99
N LEU A 302 7.97 10.11 -4.32
CA LEU A 302 8.54 11.20 -5.12
C LEU A 302 7.96 12.60 -4.78
N PRO A 303 6.65 12.75 -4.50
CA PRO A 303 6.08 14.04 -4.10
C PRO A 303 6.78 14.67 -2.89
N ASP A 304 7.20 13.86 -1.92
CA ASP A 304 7.82 14.32 -0.68
C ASP A 304 9.30 14.72 -0.90
N PHE A 305 10.00 14.09 -1.87
CA PHE A 305 11.33 14.52 -2.28
C PHE A 305 11.31 15.83 -3.09
N LEU A 306 10.29 15.99 -3.95
CA LEU A 306 10.11 17.12 -4.87
C LEU A 306 9.34 18.30 -4.29
N HIS A 307 8.74 18.18 -3.10
CA HIS A 307 7.91 19.22 -2.48
C HIS A 307 8.59 20.61 -2.41
N ARG A 308 9.93 20.65 -2.31
CA ARG A 308 10.71 21.92 -2.32
C ARG A 308 10.83 22.58 -3.69
N ARG A 309 10.64 21.84 -4.78
CA ARG A 309 10.75 22.34 -6.17
C ARG A 309 9.40 22.47 -6.85
N VAL A 310 8.44 21.60 -6.52
CA VAL A 310 7.10 21.62 -7.10
C VAL A 310 6.09 21.37 -5.98
N SER A 311 5.37 22.43 -5.59
CA SER A 311 4.22 22.29 -4.68
C SER A 311 3.02 21.76 -5.46
N PHE A 312 2.98 20.45 -5.63
CA PHE A 312 1.88 19.74 -6.28
C PHE A 312 1.15 18.89 -5.25
N ALA A 313 -0.18 19.00 -5.21
CA ALA A 313 -1.02 18.22 -4.30
C ALA A 313 -0.81 16.73 -4.52
N ARG A 314 -0.83 15.93 -3.44
CA ARG A 314 -0.67 14.46 -3.55
C ARG A 314 -1.80 13.83 -4.38
N THR A 315 -3.00 14.40 -4.33
CA THR A 315 -4.13 14.06 -5.22
C THR A 315 -3.83 14.31 -6.70
N GLY A 316 -3.01 15.31 -7.01
CA GLY A 316 -2.53 15.55 -8.38
C GLY A 316 -1.57 14.47 -8.86
N TRP A 317 -0.65 14.03 -8.00
CA TRP A 317 0.26 12.91 -8.32
C TRP A 317 -0.51 11.60 -8.53
N LEU A 318 -1.59 11.38 -7.78
CA LEU A 318 -2.51 10.27 -8.01
C LEU A 318 -3.15 10.33 -9.42
N ALA A 319 -3.56 11.51 -9.88
CA ALA A 319 -4.09 11.69 -11.23
C ALA A 319 -3.04 11.42 -12.31
N VAL A 320 -1.83 11.96 -12.15
CA VAL A 320 -0.71 11.71 -13.08
C VAL A 320 -0.38 10.23 -13.16
N ALA A 321 -0.34 9.54 -12.01
CA ALA A 321 -0.06 8.12 -11.95
C ALA A 321 -1.13 7.26 -12.62
N LEU A 322 -2.38 7.73 -12.76
CA LEU A 322 -3.46 6.99 -13.42
C LEU A 322 -3.39 7.08 -14.96
N VAL A 323 -2.75 8.11 -15.53
CA VAL A 323 -2.69 8.35 -16.99
C VAL A 323 -2.16 7.16 -17.80
N PRO A 324 -1.13 6.41 -17.36
CA PRO A 324 -0.63 5.25 -18.11
C PRO A 324 -1.64 4.11 -18.30
N MET A 325 -2.61 3.93 -17.40
CA MET A 325 -3.53 2.78 -17.47
C MET A 325 -4.50 2.82 -18.67
N PRO A 326 -5.24 3.92 -18.92
CA PRO A 326 -6.06 4.03 -20.12
C PRO A 326 -5.26 3.83 -21.40
N VAL A 327 -4.05 4.41 -21.46
CA VAL A 327 -3.15 4.28 -22.60
C VAL A 327 -2.79 2.80 -22.83
N ALA A 328 -2.38 2.09 -21.78
CA ALA A 328 -2.05 0.68 -21.85
C ALA A 328 -3.23 -0.17 -22.34
N PHE A 329 -4.41 -0.02 -21.75
CA PHE A 329 -5.59 -0.81 -22.13
C PHE A 329 -6.07 -0.53 -23.55
N PHE A 330 -6.08 0.73 -24.00
CA PHE A 330 -6.46 1.04 -25.38
C PHE A 330 -5.43 0.60 -26.40
N LEU A 331 -4.13 0.64 -26.08
CA LEU A 331 -3.09 0.08 -26.94
C LEU A 331 -3.25 -1.44 -27.10
N MET A 332 -3.45 -2.17 -25.99
CA MET A 332 -3.67 -3.62 -26.01
C MET A 332 -4.98 -4.00 -26.73
N TRP A 333 -6.00 -3.15 -26.67
CA TRP A 333 -7.23 -3.32 -27.45
C TRP A 333 -7.03 -3.18 -28.96
N LYS A 334 -6.04 -2.40 -29.42
CA LYS A 334 -5.84 -2.12 -30.85
C LYS A 334 -4.80 -2.97 -31.54
N LEU A 335 -3.66 -3.21 -30.89
CA LEU A 335 -2.47 -3.77 -31.55
C LEU A 335 -2.35 -5.29 -31.40
N HIS A 336 -2.97 -5.88 -30.35
CA HIS A 336 -3.04 -7.33 -30.07
C HIS A 336 -1.71 -8.10 -30.20
N ASP A 337 -0.58 -7.43 -30.02
CA ASP A 337 0.77 -8.00 -30.15
C ASP A 337 1.45 -8.19 -28.79
N VAL A 338 2.45 -9.09 -28.78
CA VAL A 338 3.18 -9.46 -27.56
C VAL A 338 3.96 -8.29 -26.98
N ASN A 339 4.53 -7.43 -27.83
CA ASN A 339 5.32 -6.29 -27.37
C ASN A 339 4.43 -5.23 -26.69
N THR A 340 3.26 -4.94 -27.27
CA THR A 340 2.27 -4.08 -26.62
C THR A 340 1.72 -4.70 -25.34
N LEU A 341 1.55 -6.02 -25.27
CA LEU A 341 1.14 -6.69 -24.03
C LEU A 341 2.20 -6.52 -22.93
N ILE A 342 3.49 -6.65 -23.25
CA ILE A 342 4.60 -6.43 -22.31
C ILE A 342 4.64 -4.96 -21.87
N ALA A 343 4.59 -4.03 -22.81
CA ALA A 343 4.59 -2.59 -22.52
C ALA A 343 3.35 -2.18 -21.70
N GLY A 344 2.17 -2.68 -22.06
CA GLY A 344 0.92 -2.44 -21.34
C GLY A 344 0.98 -3.00 -19.92
N THR A 345 1.52 -4.20 -19.74
CA THR A 345 1.76 -4.80 -18.42
C THR A 345 2.68 -3.95 -17.56
N ALA A 346 3.76 -3.43 -18.14
CA ALA A 346 4.69 -2.54 -17.44
C ALA A 346 3.99 -1.25 -16.98
N LEU A 347 3.24 -0.60 -17.86
CA LEU A 347 2.49 0.63 -17.56
C LEU A 347 1.42 0.40 -16.49
N ILE A 348 0.65 -0.68 -16.60
CA ILE A 348 -0.38 -1.06 -15.62
C ILE A 348 0.26 -1.37 -14.27
N GLY A 349 1.35 -2.14 -14.23
CA GLY A 349 2.07 -2.43 -13.00
C GLY A 349 2.60 -1.18 -12.33
N LEU A 350 3.25 -0.29 -13.10
CA LEU A 350 3.79 0.98 -12.60
C LEU A 350 2.68 1.87 -11.99
N SER A 351 1.57 2.01 -12.70
CA SER A 351 0.44 2.82 -12.26
C SER A 351 -0.27 2.23 -11.06
N SER A 352 -0.66 0.95 -11.11
CA SER A 352 -1.36 0.29 -10.01
C SER A 352 -0.51 0.26 -8.75
N GLY A 353 0.80 -0.04 -8.89
CA GLY A 353 1.77 0.02 -7.81
C GLY A 353 1.82 1.39 -7.14
N PHE A 354 1.94 2.46 -7.93
CA PHE A 354 1.92 3.83 -7.40
C PHE A 354 0.64 4.11 -6.62
N ILE A 355 -0.53 3.78 -7.19
CA ILE A 355 -1.83 4.03 -6.56
C ILE A 355 -1.95 3.24 -5.25
N PHE A 356 -1.51 1.98 -5.20
CA PHE A 356 -1.54 1.16 -3.98
C PHE A 356 -0.77 1.80 -2.83
N ALA A 357 0.45 2.27 -3.07
CA ALA A 357 1.26 2.89 -2.02
C ALA A 357 0.80 4.31 -1.69
N ALA A 358 0.47 5.11 -2.72
CA ALA A 358 -0.04 6.47 -2.53
C ALA A 358 -1.35 6.47 -1.73
N ALA A 359 -2.21 5.46 -1.90
CA ALA A 359 -3.49 5.37 -1.22
C ALA A 359 -3.36 5.39 0.32
N VAL A 360 -2.36 4.70 0.89
CA VAL A 360 -2.17 4.68 2.36
C VAL A 360 -1.81 6.09 2.86
N SER A 361 -0.88 6.75 2.18
CA SER A 361 -0.42 8.10 2.51
C SER A 361 -1.51 9.17 2.28
N VAL A 362 -2.26 9.06 1.19
CA VAL A 362 -3.39 9.95 0.85
C VAL A 362 -4.53 9.79 1.86
N THR A 363 -4.85 8.55 2.26
CA THR A 363 -5.89 8.29 3.26
C THR A 363 -5.53 8.89 4.62
N SER A 364 -4.26 8.75 5.05
CA SER A 364 -3.79 9.33 6.32
C SER A 364 -3.76 10.86 6.30
N GLU A 365 -3.51 11.47 5.14
CA GLU A 365 -3.44 12.93 5.01
C GLU A 365 -4.83 13.56 4.87
N LEU A 366 -5.73 12.92 4.12
CA LEU A 366 -7.08 13.42 3.90
C LEU A 366 -8.00 13.17 5.11
N PHE A 367 -7.83 12.06 5.84
CA PHE A 367 -8.83 11.61 6.83
C PHE A 367 -8.29 11.43 8.25
N GLY A 368 -7.05 11.87 8.48
CA GLY A 368 -6.41 11.83 9.80
C GLY A 368 -5.62 10.53 10.05
N PRO A 369 -4.48 10.60 10.76
CA PRO A 369 -3.63 9.46 11.04
C PRO A 369 -4.16 8.52 12.13
N ASN A 370 -5.01 8.98 13.06
CA ASN A 370 -5.40 8.14 14.20
C ASN A 370 -6.44 7.08 13.83
N SER A 371 -7.33 7.39 12.88
CA SER A 371 -8.37 6.47 12.37
C SER A 371 -7.98 5.75 11.08
N ILE A 372 -6.68 5.76 10.71
CA ILE A 372 -6.21 5.22 9.43
C ILE A 372 -6.57 3.75 9.22
N GLY A 373 -6.46 2.92 10.26
CA GLY A 373 -6.74 1.48 10.14
C GLY A 373 -8.17 1.21 9.65
N VAL A 374 -9.14 1.94 10.22
CA VAL A 374 -10.55 1.82 9.82
C VAL A 374 -10.79 2.48 8.47
N ASN A 375 -10.32 3.71 8.27
CA ASN A 375 -10.57 4.48 7.05
C ASN A 375 -9.94 3.82 5.81
N HIS A 376 -8.73 3.27 5.94
CA HIS A 376 -8.06 2.53 4.88
C HIS A 376 -8.74 1.18 4.61
N ASN A 377 -9.17 0.47 5.65
CA ASN A 377 -9.91 -0.79 5.46
C ASN A 377 -11.24 -0.58 4.73
N ILE A 378 -11.95 0.53 5.00
CA ILE A 378 -13.15 0.91 4.23
C ILE A 378 -12.78 1.17 2.76
N LEU A 379 -11.69 1.86 2.47
CA LEU A 379 -11.24 2.10 1.09
C LEU A 379 -10.92 0.79 0.34
N ILE A 380 -10.18 -0.13 0.94
CA ILE A 380 -9.75 -1.37 0.26
C ILE A 380 -10.88 -2.38 0.05
N THR A 381 -12.09 -2.14 0.58
CA THR A 381 -13.31 -2.88 0.17
C THR A 381 -13.55 -2.82 -1.34
N ASN A 382 -12.97 -1.83 -2.02
CA ASN A 382 -12.88 -1.77 -3.46
C ASN A 382 -12.28 -3.02 -4.11
N ILE A 383 -11.32 -3.68 -3.47
CA ILE A 383 -10.61 -4.83 -4.03
C ILE A 383 -11.55 -6.02 -4.25
N PRO A 384 -12.28 -6.53 -3.24
CA PRO A 384 -13.22 -7.64 -3.46
C PRO A 384 -14.38 -7.23 -4.38
N LEU A 385 -14.93 -6.01 -4.22
CA LEU A 385 -16.02 -5.52 -5.08
C LEU A 385 -15.59 -5.46 -6.55
N GLY A 386 -14.41 -4.93 -6.84
CA GLY A 386 -13.92 -4.80 -8.21
C GLY A 386 -13.39 -6.11 -8.77
N SER A 387 -12.81 -6.99 -7.94
CA SER A 387 -12.45 -8.34 -8.36
C SER A 387 -13.67 -9.14 -8.80
N LEU A 388 -14.78 -9.01 -8.07
CA LEU A 388 -16.07 -9.60 -8.49
C LEU A 388 -16.54 -8.94 -9.79
N LEU A 389 -16.72 -7.61 -9.81
CA LEU A 389 -17.31 -6.93 -10.96
C LEU A 389 -16.49 -7.07 -12.24
N TYR A 390 -15.20 -6.73 -12.19
CA TYR A 390 -14.33 -6.73 -13.37
C TYR A 390 -13.89 -8.14 -13.75
N GLY A 391 -13.77 -9.06 -12.80
CA GLY A 391 -13.53 -10.47 -13.05
C GLY A 391 -14.70 -11.12 -13.78
N GLN A 392 -15.94 -10.84 -13.35
CA GLN A 392 -17.15 -11.30 -14.03
C GLN A 392 -17.27 -10.72 -15.45
N ILE A 393 -16.95 -9.44 -15.65
CA ILE A 393 -16.90 -8.85 -17.01
C ILE A 393 -15.90 -9.60 -17.90
N ALA A 394 -14.71 -9.90 -17.39
CA ALA A 394 -13.70 -10.64 -18.14
C ALA A 394 -14.16 -12.07 -18.46
N ALA A 395 -14.74 -12.77 -17.49
CA ALA A 395 -15.28 -14.12 -17.68
C ALA A 395 -16.39 -14.16 -18.74
N LEU A 396 -17.36 -13.23 -18.67
CA LEU A 396 -18.45 -13.16 -19.65
C LEU A 396 -17.94 -12.94 -21.07
N VAL A 397 -16.94 -12.07 -21.26
CA VAL A 397 -16.33 -11.85 -22.58
C VAL A 397 -15.55 -13.08 -23.05
N TYR A 398 -14.80 -13.72 -22.15
CA TYR A 398 -14.03 -14.91 -22.44
C TYR A 398 -14.94 -16.07 -22.87
N ASP A 399 -16.00 -16.33 -22.10
CA ASP A 399 -16.95 -17.42 -22.35
C ASP A 399 -17.78 -17.18 -23.62
N ALA A 400 -18.15 -15.93 -23.90
CA ALA A 400 -18.88 -15.56 -25.11
C ALA A 400 -18.06 -15.79 -26.40
N ASN A 401 -16.73 -15.83 -26.32
CA ASN A 401 -15.84 -16.06 -27.44
C ASN A 401 -15.16 -17.45 -27.39
N GLY A 402 -15.41 -18.23 -26.33
CA GLY A 402 -14.80 -19.54 -26.11
C GLY A 402 -15.49 -20.65 -26.88
N LEU A 403 -14.71 -21.65 -27.28
CA LEU A 403 -15.26 -22.90 -27.81
C LEU A 403 -15.53 -23.86 -26.66
N LYS A 404 -16.74 -24.41 -26.61
CA LYS A 404 -17.10 -25.47 -25.67
C LYS A 404 -16.47 -26.78 -26.16
N SER A 405 -15.49 -27.28 -25.42
CA SER A 405 -14.92 -28.62 -25.64
C SER A 405 -15.48 -29.56 -24.58
N THR A 406 -16.19 -30.59 -25.00
CA THR A 406 -16.61 -31.69 -24.13
C THR A 406 -15.45 -32.68 -24.01
N VAL A 407 -14.81 -32.74 -22.85
CA VAL A 407 -13.83 -33.78 -22.56
C VAL A 407 -14.57 -34.90 -21.85
N LEU A 408 -14.65 -36.07 -22.48
CA LEU A 408 -15.15 -37.26 -21.83
C LEU A 408 -14.04 -37.78 -20.92
N ASP A 409 -14.25 -37.71 -19.61
CA ASP A 409 -13.33 -38.31 -18.68
C ASP A 409 -13.52 -39.83 -18.70
N ASN A 410 -12.56 -40.53 -19.32
CA ASN A 410 -12.59 -41.99 -19.52
C ASN A 410 -12.60 -42.77 -18.19
N LEU A 411 -12.31 -42.13 -17.05
CA LEU A 411 -12.29 -42.75 -15.72
C LEU A 411 -13.63 -42.63 -14.98
N THR A 412 -14.39 -41.55 -15.20
CA THR A 412 -15.63 -41.27 -14.45
C THR A 412 -16.88 -41.31 -15.31
N GLY A 413 -16.74 -41.36 -16.64
CA GLY A 413 -17.87 -41.30 -17.57
C GLY A 413 -18.57 -39.93 -17.57
N THR A 414 -18.00 -38.93 -16.89
CA THR A 414 -18.53 -37.57 -16.81
C THR A 414 -18.09 -36.77 -18.04
N VAL A 415 -19.01 -35.97 -18.57
CA VAL A 415 -18.73 -35.03 -19.67
C VAL A 415 -18.42 -33.70 -19.02
N ASP A 416 -17.13 -33.39 -18.90
CA ASP A 416 -16.72 -32.10 -18.36
C ASP A 416 -16.64 -31.08 -19.51
N THR A 417 -17.39 -29.99 -19.40
CA THR A 417 -17.43 -28.95 -20.43
C THR A 417 -16.38 -27.90 -20.11
N MET A 418 -15.21 -28.00 -20.73
CA MET A 418 -14.19 -26.97 -20.61
C MET A 418 -14.37 -25.91 -21.69
N ILE A 419 -14.48 -24.64 -21.26
CA ILE A 419 -14.50 -23.49 -22.16
C ILE A 419 -13.07 -22.96 -22.27
N VAL A 420 -12.48 -23.07 -23.46
CA VAL A 420 -11.16 -22.49 -23.75
C VAL A 420 -11.34 -21.50 -24.88
N CYS A 421 -10.96 -20.24 -24.62
CA CYS A 421 -10.99 -19.18 -25.61
C CYS A 421 -9.57 -18.90 -26.12
N MET A 422 -9.40 -18.99 -27.44
CA MET A 422 -8.14 -18.71 -28.12
C MET A 422 -8.30 -17.58 -29.12
N GLY A 423 -7.31 -16.69 -29.14
CA GLY A 423 -7.24 -15.52 -30.01
C GLY A 423 -7.51 -14.19 -29.30
N ALA A 424 -7.25 -13.11 -30.03
CA ALA A 424 -7.36 -11.74 -29.51
C ALA A 424 -8.76 -11.37 -29.00
N LYS A 425 -9.82 -11.97 -29.57
CA LYS A 425 -11.22 -11.65 -29.23
C LYS A 425 -11.59 -11.99 -27.78
N CYS A 426 -10.87 -12.93 -27.14
CA CYS A 426 -11.12 -13.37 -25.77
C CYS A 426 -10.97 -12.27 -24.72
N TYR A 427 -10.06 -11.32 -24.95
CA TYR A 427 -9.82 -10.19 -24.04
C TYR A 427 -9.89 -8.81 -24.71
N SER A 428 -10.02 -8.73 -26.04
CA SER A 428 -10.09 -7.45 -26.74
C SER A 428 -11.19 -6.54 -26.20
N ASN A 429 -12.42 -7.05 -26.04
CA ASN A 429 -13.52 -6.26 -25.47
C ASN A 429 -13.29 -5.96 -23.98
N THR A 430 -12.69 -6.90 -23.24
CA THR A 430 -12.31 -6.70 -21.84
C THR A 430 -11.34 -5.53 -21.70
N PHE A 431 -10.30 -5.45 -22.55
CA PHE A 431 -9.36 -4.32 -22.55
C PHE A 431 -10.02 -3.00 -22.90
N PHE A 432 -10.96 -2.98 -23.86
CA PHE A 432 -11.72 -1.77 -24.14
C PHE A 432 -12.54 -1.29 -22.93
N VAL A 433 -13.29 -2.21 -22.29
CA VAL A 433 -14.12 -1.90 -21.12
C VAL A 433 -13.27 -1.45 -19.94
N TRP A 434 -12.17 -2.16 -19.63
CA TRP A 434 -11.22 -1.77 -18.60
C TRP A 434 -10.56 -0.42 -18.91
N GLY A 435 -10.24 -0.13 -20.17
CA GLY A 435 -9.79 1.18 -20.63
C GLY A 435 -10.80 2.28 -20.29
N CYS A 436 -12.07 2.11 -20.65
CA CYS A 436 -13.14 3.06 -20.30
C CYS A 436 -13.30 3.26 -18.79
N ILE A 437 -13.23 2.19 -18.00
CA ILE A 437 -13.27 2.25 -16.53
C ILE A 437 -12.09 3.07 -16.01
N THR A 438 -10.88 2.85 -16.50
CA THR A 438 -9.71 3.63 -16.05
C THR A 438 -9.79 5.10 -16.46
N VAL A 439 -10.44 5.46 -17.58
CA VAL A 439 -10.72 6.85 -17.94
C VAL A 439 -11.68 7.50 -16.92
N LEU A 440 -12.71 6.77 -16.47
CA LEU A 440 -13.59 7.23 -15.40
C LEU A 440 -12.81 7.47 -14.09
N GLY A 441 -11.90 6.55 -13.76
CA GLY A 441 -10.99 6.72 -12.62
C GLY A 441 -10.14 7.98 -12.74
N LEU A 442 -9.60 8.25 -13.93
CA LEU A 442 -8.77 9.43 -14.20
C LEU A 442 -9.59 10.71 -14.06
N ALA A 443 -10.80 10.75 -14.62
CA ALA A 443 -11.71 11.88 -14.49
C ALA A 443 -12.07 12.16 -13.01
N SER A 444 -12.36 11.12 -12.24
CA SER A 444 -12.63 11.22 -10.79
C SER A 444 -11.43 11.76 -10.02
N SER A 445 -10.23 11.27 -10.34
CA SER A 445 -8.97 11.73 -9.73
C SER A 445 -8.66 13.20 -10.05
N ILE A 446 -8.89 13.63 -11.28
CA ILE A 446 -8.76 15.04 -11.68
C ILE A 446 -9.79 15.91 -10.94
N ALA A 447 -11.04 15.47 -10.83
CA ALA A 447 -12.06 16.18 -10.07
C ALA A 447 -11.67 16.33 -8.59
N LEU A 448 -11.14 15.26 -7.97
CA LEU A 448 -10.61 15.30 -6.60
C LEU A 448 -9.44 16.29 -6.48
N PHE A 449 -8.50 16.28 -7.43
CA PHE A 449 -7.39 17.21 -7.46
C PHE A 449 -7.88 18.67 -7.54
N LEU A 450 -8.82 18.98 -8.43
CA LEU A 450 -9.36 20.32 -8.58
C LEU A 450 -10.05 20.83 -7.30
N ARG A 451 -10.80 19.96 -6.60
CA ARG A 451 -11.46 20.28 -5.32
C ARG A 451 -10.47 20.49 -4.18
N THR A 452 -9.45 19.63 -4.09
CA THR A 452 -8.47 19.67 -3.00
C THR A 452 -7.36 20.70 -3.21
N ARG A 453 -7.14 21.17 -4.44
CA ARG A 453 -6.07 22.13 -4.78
C ARG A 453 -6.09 23.40 -3.90
N GLN A 454 -7.26 23.95 -3.59
CA GLN A 454 -7.38 25.14 -2.75
C GLN A 454 -6.95 24.89 -1.30
N ALA A 455 -7.27 23.71 -0.75
CA ALA A 455 -6.82 23.30 0.58
C ALA A 455 -5.29 23.16 0.63
N TYR A 456 -4.69 22.51 -0.38
CA TYR A 456 -3.24 22.40 -0.51
C TYR A 456 -2.54 23.76 -0.65
N ALA A 457 -3.11 24.68 -1.43
CA ALA A 457 -2.57 26.04 -1.60
C ALA A 457 -2.61 26.84 -0.29
N THR A 458 -3.69 26.70 0.49
CA THR A 458 -3.86 27.40 1.78
C THR A 458 -2.89 26.85 2.83
N ALA A 459 -2.69 25.53 2.89
CA ALA A 459 -1.72 24.90 3.79
C ALA A 459 -0.27 25.31 3.45
N ALA A 460 0.07 25.39 2.16
CA ALA A 460 1.38 25.87 1.72
C ALA A 460 1.61 27.35 2.12
N GLY A 461 0.60 28.21 1.99
CA GLY A 461 0.67 29.62 2.41
C GLY A 461 0.89 29.81 3.90
N GLN A 462 0.19 29.03 4.75
CA GLN A 462 0.35 29.09 6.21
C GLN A 462 1.75 28.66 6.68
N SER A 463 2.36 27.69 6.00
CA SER A 463 3.74 27.26 6.30
C SER A 463 4.78 28.35 6.00
N SER A 464 4.54 29.19 4.99
CA SER A 464 5.41 30.30 4.62
C SER A 464 5.32 31.48 5.61
N CYS A 465 4.13 31.80 6.13
CA CYS A 465 3.96 32.83 7.18
C CYS A 465 4.62 32.43 8.52
N LYS A 466 4.53 31.16 8.94
CA LYS A 466 5.23 30.68 10.15
C LYS A 466 6.75 30.77 10.04
N HIS A 467 7.28 30.54 8.83
CA HIS A 467 8.70 30.66 8.57
C HIS A 467 9.18 32.12 8.62
N HIS A 468 8.33 33.07 8.21
CA HIS A 468 8.66 34.49 8.25
C HIS A 468 8.61 35.08 9.67
N SER A 469 7.71 34.60 10.53
CA SER A 469 7.63 35.02 11.93
C SER A 469 8.78 34.48 12.81
N GLN A 470 9.37 33.33 12.44
CA GLN A 470 10.54 32.77 13.16
C GLN A 470 11.89 33.39 12.73
N VAL A 471 11.94 34.14 11.63
CA VAL A 471 13.15 34.84 11.17
C VAL A 471 13.17 36.30 11.66
N LEU A 472 12.04 36.81 12.15
CA LEU A 472 11.91 38.15 12.73
C LEU A 472 11.90 38.19 14.27
N SER A 473 12.04 37.03 14.93
CA SER A 473 12.27 36.88 16.37
C SER A 473 13.67 36.33 16.61
#